data_AF-A0A485AVI1-F1
#
_entry.id   AF-A0A485AVI1-F1
#
_cell.length_a   1.000
_cell.length_b   1.000
_cell.length_c   1.000
_cell.angle_alpha   90.00
_cell.angle_beta   90.00
_cell.angle_gamma   90.00
#
_symmetry.space_group_name_H-M   'P 1'
#
loop_
_entity.id
_entity.type
_entity.pdbx_description
1 polymer ?
#
loop_
_entity_poly.entity_id
_entity_poly.type
_entity_poly.pdbx_seq_one_letter_code
_entity_poly.pdbx_strand_id
1 'polypeptide(L)' 'MDFTAGLMPLDTALTQMLNRITPLSAVETVPLLQAFSRVTAHDLISTAGRPGF' A
#
# COMPACT_ATOMS: atom_id res chain seq x y z
N MET A 1 -6.86 32.44 -14.95
CA MET A 1 -6.61 31.46 -16.02
C MET A 1 -5.36 30.71 -15.62
N ASP A 2 -5.51 29.49 -15.11
CA ASP A 2 -4.36 28.64 -14.81
C ASP A 2 -3.70 28.24 -16.12
N PHE A 3 -2.54 28.83 -16.39
CA PHE A 3 -1.76 28.62 -17.60
C PHE A 3 -1.02 27.27 -17.50
N THR A 4 -1.76 26.17 -17.61
CA THR A 4 -1.14 24.91 -18.02
C THR A 4 -0.96 25.04 -19.53
N ALA A 5 0.28 25.11 -20.02
CA ALA A 5 0.61 25.32 -21.44
C ALA A 5 0.27 24.09 -22.32
N GLY A 6 -0.92 23.53 -22.18
CA GLY A 6 -1.29 22.22 -22.74
C GLY A 6 -0.60 21.03 -22.05
N LEU A 7 0.04 21.25 -20.89
CA LEU A 7 0.75 20.21 -20.14
C LEU A 7 -0.21 19.46 -19.21
N MET A 8 0.04 18.16 -19.03
CA MET A 8 -0.76 17.31 -18.13
C MET A 8 -0.55 17.74 -16.67
N PRO A 9 -1.63 17.94 -15.88
CA PRO A 9 -1.52 18.17 -14.44
C PRO A 9 -0.88 16.98 -13.72
N LEU A 10 -0.12 17.26 -12.66
CA LEU A 10 0.57 16.22 -11.87
C LEU A 10 -0.40 15.15 -11.36
N ASP A 11 -1.53 15.56 -10.79
CA ASP A 11 -2.55 14.63 -10.28
C ASP A 11 -3.08 13.72 -11.38
N THR A 12 -3.30 14.27 -12.58
CA THR A 12 -3.75 13.49 -13.74
C THR A 12 -2.68 12.48 -14.14
N ALA A 13 -1.41 12.88 -14.19
CA ALA A 13 -0.31 11.98 -14.53
C ALA A 13 -0.16 10.87 -13.49
N LEU A 14 -0.18 11.22 -12.20
CA LEU A 14 -0.05 10.27 -11.09
C LEU A 14 -1.20 9.25 -11.10
N THR A 15 -2.45 9.71 -11.23
CA THR A 15 -3.60 8.81 -11.33
C THR A 15 -3.49 7.89 -12.54
N GLN A 16 -3.10 8.40 -13.70
CA GLN A 16 -2.92 7.56 -14.90
C GLN A 16 -1.81 6.52 -14.74
N MET A 17 -0.72 6.85 -14.05
CA MET A 17 0.36 5.92 -13.78
C MET A 17 -0.07 4.82 -12.80
N LEU A 18 -0.67 5.21 -11.67
CA LEU A 18 -1.11 4.27 -10.64
C LEU A 18 -2.20 3.32 -11.15
N ASN A 19 -3.10 3.80 -12.03
CA ASN A 19 -4.15 2.96 -12.63
C ASN A 19 -3.63 1.81 -13.50
N ARG A 20 -2.37 1.86 -13.94
CA ARG A 20 -1.74 0.80 -14.74
C ARG A 20 -0.96 -0.22 -13.89
N ILE A 21 -0.71 0.11 -12.62
CA ILE A 21 0.10 -0.71 -11.72
C ILE A 21 -0.84 -1.59 -10.89
N THR A 22 -0.59 -2.89 -10.91
CA THR A 22 -1.27 -3.84 -10.02
C THR A 22 -0.38 -4.11 -8.80
N PRO A 23 -0.94 -4.08 -7.58
CA PRO A 23 -0.18 -4.47 -6.39
C PRO A 23 0.37 -5.89 -6.50
N LEU A 24 1.55 -6.14 -5.93
CA LEU A 24 2.12 -7.49 -5.88
C LEU A 24 1.26 -8.39 -4.99
N SER A 25 0.97 -9.59 -5.48
CA SER A 25 0.18 -10.61 -4.77
C SER A 25 1.02 -11.74 -4.17
N ALA A 26 2.31 -11.80 -4.48
CA ALA A 26 3.21 -12.78 -3.91
C ALA A 26 3.43 -12.50 -2.41
N VAL A 27 3.45 -13.56 -1.60
CA VAL A 27 3.55 -13.46 -0.15
C VAL A 27 4.67 -14.36 0.37
N GLU A 28 5.30 -13.93 1.47
CA GLU A 28 6.22 -14.75 2.25
C GLU A 28 5.94 -14.55 3.74
N THR A 29 6.25 -15.57 4.54
CA THR A 29 6.17 -15.50 6.00
C THR A 29 7.57 -15.27 6.55
N VAL A 30 7.74 -14.19 7.31
CA VAL A 30 9.02 -13.81 7.90
C VAL A 30 8.90 -13.63 9.42
N PRO A 31 9.99 -13.80 10.18
CA PRO A 31 10.03 -13.44 11.59
C PRO A 31 9.79 -11.93 11.80
N LEU A 32 9.21 -11.55 12.95
CA LEU A 32 8.87 -10.16 13.26
C LEU A 32 10.06 -9.20 13.20
N LEU A 33 11.26 -9.66 13.57
CA LEU A 33 12.48 -8.84 13.49
C LEU A 33 12.82 -8.42 12.05
N GLN A 34 12.39 -9.21 11.06
CA GLN A 34 12.58 -8.95 9.63
C GLN A 34 11.33 -8.36 8.95
N ALA A 35 10.25 -8.16 9.71
CA ALA A 35 8.98 -7.64 9.20
C ALA A 35 8.95 -6.11 9.10
N PHE A 36 9.94 -5.40 9.66
CA PHE A 36 10.01 -3.94 9.59
C PHE A 36 10.03 -3.46 8.12
N SER A 37 9.24 -2.43 7.83
CA SER A 37 9.06 -1.87 6.48
C SER A 37 8.40 -2.81 5.44
N ARG A 38 7.83 -3.96 5.84
CA ARG A 38 7.03 -4.83 4.96
C ARG A 38 5.54 -4.50 5.07
N VAL A 39 4.78 -4.87 4.03
CA VAL A 39 3.32 -4.75 3.99
C VAL A 39 2.70 -6.08 4.41
N THR A 40 1.74 -6.06 5.32
CA THR A 40 0.98 -7.25 5.72
C THR A 40 0.16 -7.76 4.53
N ALA A 41 0.34 -9.02 4.17
CA ALA A 41 -0.40 -9.63 3.07
C ALA A 41 -1.88 -9.90 3.39
N HIS A 42 -2.19 -10.11 4.68
CA HIS A 42 -3.53 -10.46 5.15
C HIS A 42 -3.80 -9.75 6.49
N ASP A 43 -5.06 -9.71 6.89
CA ASP A 43 -5.49 -9.15 8.17
C ASP A 43 -4.85 -9.87 9.37
N LEU A 44 -4.50 -9.09 10.41
CA LEU A 44 -3.97 -9.62 11.66
C LEU A 44 -5.11 -9.78 12.67
N ILE A 45 -5.56 -11.02 12.87
CA ILE A 45 -6.66 -11.35 13.79
C ILE A 45 -6.07 -11.83 15.11
N SER A 46 -6.48 -11.20 16.22
CA SER A 46 -6.11 -11.67 17.56
C SER A 46 -6.78 -13.01 17.84
N THR A 47 -5.99 -13.99 18.28
CA THR A 47 -6.50 -15.30 18.70
C THR A 47 -6.98 -15.33 20.15
N ALA A 48 -6.75 -14.25 20.91
CA ALA A 48 -7.08 -14.18 22.33
C ALA A 48 -7.72 -12.83 22.71
N GLY A 49 -8.59 -12.86 23.71
CA GLY A 49 -9.17 -11.67 24.34
C GLY A 49 -8.13 -10.89 25.15
N ARG A 50 -8.28 -9.56 25.21
CA ARG A 50 -7.42 -8.67 25.99
C ARG A 50 -8.28 -7.75 26.87
N PRO A 51 -8.05 -7.69 28.21
CA PRO A 51 -7.03 -8.40 28.97
C PRO A 51 -7.25 -9.92 28.99
N GLY A 52 -6.17 -10.68 29.18
CA GLY A 52 -6.20 -12.15 29.15
C GLY A 52 -6.58 -12.80 30.49
N PHE A 53 -7.22 -12.03 31.39
CA PHE A 53 -7.60 -12.43 32.74
C PHE A 53 -9.05 -12.04 33.02
#